data_AF-A0A200R5P4-F1
#
_entry.id   AF-A0A200R5P4-F1
#
_cell.length_a   1.000
_cell.length_b   1.000
_cell.length_c   1.000
_cell.angle_alpha   90.00
_cell.angle_beta   90.00
_cell.angle_gamma   90.00
#
_symmetry.space_group_name_H-M   'P 1'
#
loop_
_entity.id
_entity.type
_entity.pdbx_description
1 polymer ?
#
loop_
_entity_poly.entity_id
_entity_poly.type
_entity_poly.pdbx_seq_one_letter_code
_entity_poly.pdbx_strand_id
1 'polypeptide(L)' 'MGLGFAIGVFGVLILAHAAYATVQYRGLLKILEEEFSGPPMNVVVELLLGLVFCMWAALSVPGNFLSIHPDSDENRL' A
#
# COMPACT_ATOMS: atom_id res chain seq x y z
N MET A 1 -6.04 -11.59 13.59
CA MET A 1 -5.98 -10.61 12.48
C MET A 1 -6.29 -11.33 11.19
N GLY A 2 -7.21 -10.83 10.36
CA GLY A 2 -7.45 -11.39 9.03
C GLY A 2 -6.23 -11.23 8.14
N LEU A 3 -6.02 -12.16 7.20
CA LEU A 3 -4.89 -12.13 6.27
C LEU A 3 -4.80 -10.79 5.50
N GLY A 4 -5.93 -10.26 5.02
CA GLY A 4 -5.99 -8.97 4.33
C GLY A 4 -5.49 -7.79 5.19
N PHE A 5 -5.76 -7.80 6.50
CA PHE A 5 -5.28 -6.77 7.41
C PHE A 5 -3.75 -6.85 7.58
N ALA A 6 -3.19 -8.06 7.73
CA ALA A 6 -1.74 -8.24 7.80
C ALA A 6 -1.04 -7.76 6.51
N ILE A 7 -1.58 -8.13 5.34
CA ILE A 7 -1.10 -7.65 4.05
C ILE A 7 -1.13 -6.12 3.97
N GLY A 8 -2.21 -5.50 4.47
CA GLY A 8 -2.34 -4.05 4.53
C GLY A 8 -1.26 -3.38 5.38
N VAL A 9 -0.97 -3.93 6.57
CA VAL A 9 0.12 -3.43 7.42
C VAL A 9 1.46 -3.50 6.69
N PHE A 10 1.76 -4.62 6.03
CA PHE A 10 2.98 -4.73 5.22
C PHE A 10 3.00 -3.75 4.05
N GLY A 11 1.87 -3.54 3.36
CA GLY A 11 1.75 -2.53 2.30
C GLY A 11 2.10 -1.12 2.79
N VAL A 12 1.55 -0.72 3.94
CA VAL A 12 1.85 0.60 4.55
C VAL A 12 3.32 0.71 4.93
N LEU A 13 3.92 -0.34 5.51
CA LEU A 13 5.34 -0.35 5.85
C LEU A 13 6.24 -0.22 4.62
N ILE A 14 5.92 -0.90 3.53
CA ILE A 14 6.65 -0.80 2.25
C ILE A 14 6.51 0.61 1.68
N LEU A 15 5.32 1.20 1.69
CA LEU A 15 5.12 2.59 1.25
C LEU A 15 5.92 3.59 2.09
N ALA A 16 5.93 3.40 3.42
CA ALA A 16 6.73 4.24 4.32
C ALA A 16 8.23 4.09 4.04
N HIS A 17 8.70 2.87 3.76
CA HIS A 17 10.09 2.63 3.41
C HIS A 17 10.47 3.27 2.06
N ALA A 18 9.65 3.12 1.02
CA ALA A 18 9.87 3.78 -0.28
C ALA A 18 9.89 5.31 -0.17
N ALA A 19 9.01 5.89 0.66
CA ALA A 19 9.01 7.31 0.95
C ALA A 19 10.31 7.76 1.65
N TYR A 20 10.73 7.02 2.69
CA TYR A 20 11.98 7.29 3.39
C TYR A 20 13.20 7.19 2.45
N ALA A 21 13.29 6.12 1.65
CA ALA A 21 14.37 5.89 0.70
C ALA A 21 14.46 7.03 -0.34
N THR A 22 13.32 7.53 -0.81
CA THR A 22 13.27 8.68 -1.73
C THR A 22 13.79 9.96 -1.08
N VAL A 23 13.38 10.24 0.16
CA VAL A 23 13.86 11.41 0.92
C VAL A 23 15.35 11.32 1.18
N GLN A 24 15.84 10.14 1.59
CA GLN A 24 17.26 9.89 1.85
C GLN A 24 18.10 10.06 0.58
N TYR A 25 17.66 9.47 -0.54
CA TYR A 25 18.34 9.60 -1.84
C TYR A 25 18.41 11.06 -2.29
N ARG A 26 17.30 11.80 -2.16
CA ARG A 26 17.31 13.25 -2.45
C ARG A 26 18.26 14.01 -1.52
N GLY A 27 18.37 13.61 -0.26
CA GLY A 27 19.33 14.16 0.69
C GLY A 27 20.78 13.93 0.23
N LEU A 28 21.08 12.72 -0.23
CA LEU A 28 22.39 12.36 -0.77
C LEU A 28 22.76 13.20 -2.01
N LEU A 29 21.85 13.31 -2.99
CA LEU A 29 22.12 14.10 -4.20
C LEU A 29 22.42 15.57 -3.90
N LYS A 30 21.75 16.16 -2.90
CA LYS A 30 22.07 17.53 -2.46
C LYS A 30 23.49 17.67 -1.93
N ILE A 31 24.00 16.65 -1.24
CA ILE A 31 25.39 16.64 -0.73
C ILE A 31 26.38 16.48 -1.89
N LEU A 32 26.00 15.72 -2.92
CA LEU A 32 26.81 15.50 -4.12
C LEU A 32 26.70 16.63 -5.14
N GLU A 33 25.91 17.67 -4.87
CA GLU A 33 25.59 18.75 -5.81
C GLU A 33 24.98 18.26 -7.14
N GLU A 34 24.30 17.11 -7.10
CA GLU A 34 23.63 16.51 -8.25
C GLU A 34 22.14 16.86 -8.29
N GLU A 35 21.58 17.00 -9.50
CA GLU A 35 20.16 17.30 -9.69
C GLU A 35 19.28 16.06 -9.46
N PHE A 36 18.18 16.24 -8.74
CA PHE A 36 17.20 15.17 -8.55
C PHE A 36 16.24 15.09 -9.75
N SER A 37 16.42 14.06 -10.58
CA SER A 37 15.52 13.73 -11.68
C SER A 37 14.38 12.80 -11.28
N GLY A 38 14.55 12.02 -10.22
CA GLY A 38 13.57 11.06 -9.72
C GLY A 38 14.20 10.01 -8.79
N PRO A 39 13.37 9.20 -8.10
CA PRO A 39 13.87 8.11 -7.28
C PRO A 39 14.47 6.99 -8.14
N PRO A 40 15.41 6.20 -7.61
CA PRO A 40 15.93 5.01 -8.28
C PRO A 40 14.83 4.01 -8.64
N MET A 41 14.98 3.29 -9.77
CA MET A 41 13.95 2.39 -10.29
C MET A 41 13.54 1.28 -9.32
N ASN A 42 14.45 0.79 -8.47
CA ASN A 42 14.11 -0.17 -7.42
C ASN A 42 13.13 0.41 -6.39
N VAL A 43 13.28 1.68 -6.01
CA VAL A 43 12.35 2.37 -5.10
C VAL A 43 10.99 2.59 -5.76
N VAL A 44 10.95 2.82 -7.07
CA VAL A 44 9.69 2.89 -7.83
C VAL A 44 8.97 1.54 -7.81
N VAL A 45 9.69 0.43 -8.03
CA VAL A 45 9.11 -0.92 -7.94
C VAL A 45 8.59 -1.20 -6.53
N GLU A 46 9.35 -0.83 -5.50
CA GLU A 46 8.94 -0.97 -4.11
C GLU A 46 7.65 -0.19 -3.81
N LEU A 47 7.57 1.08 -4.25
CA LEU A 47 6.37 1.91 -4.12
C LEU A 47 5.15 1.25 -4.76
N LEU A 48 5.30 0.73 -5.99
CA LEU A 48 4.21 0.06 -6.71
C LEU A 48 3.76 -1.22 -6.01
N LEU A 49 4.70 -2.01 -5.46
CA LEU A 49 4.36 -3.19 -4.67
C LEU A 49 3.59 -2.83 -3.39
N GLY A 50 4.06 -1.82 -2.66
CA GLY A 50 3.35 -1.32 -1.48
C GLY A 50 1.93 -0.83 -1.80
N LEU A 51 1.76 -0.13 -2.92
CA LEU A 51 0.46 0.32 -3.41
C LEU A 51 -0.47 -0.85 -3.72
N VAL A 52 0.01 -1.87 -4.43
CA VAL A 52 -0.78 -3.07 -4.76
C VAL A 52 -1.24 -3.80 -3.50
N PHE A 53 -0.38 -3.95 -2.49
CA PHE A 53 -0.76 -4.59 -1.23
C PHE A 53 -1.78 -3.77 -0.45
N CYS A 54 -1.64 -2.44 -0.42
CA CYS A 54 -2.63 -1.57 0.20
C CYS A 54 -3.99 -1.65 -0.51
N MET A 55 -4.02 -1.65 -1.85
CA MET A 55 -5.27 -1.80 -2.62
C MET A 55 -5.90 -3.17 -2.36
N TRP A 56 -5.11 -4.24 -2.35
CA TRP A 56 -5.59 -5.58 -2.03
C TRP A 56 -6.22 -5.64 -0.63
N ALA A 57 -5.56 -5.07 0.37
CA ALA A 57 -6.09 -4.99 1.72
C ALA A 57 -7.37 -4.15 1.78
N ALA A 58 -7.42 -3.01 1.09
CA ALA A 58 -8.60 -2.15 1.03
C ALA A 58 -9.83 -2.84 0.41
N LEU A 59 -9.61 -3.80 -0.50
CA LEU A 59 -10.70 -4.57 -1.11
C LEU A 59 -11.08 -5.85 -0.33
N SER A 60 -10.17 -6.38 0.50
CA SER A 60 -10.36 -7.67 1.19
C SER A 60 -10.71 -7.54 2.68
N VAL A 61 -10.43 -6.38 3.29
CA VAL A 61 -10.70 -6.12 4.71
C VAL A 61 -12.15 -5.68 4.95
N PRO A 62 -12.75 -4.76 4.17
CA PRO A 62 -14.18 -4.53 4.24
C PRO A 62 -14.88 -5.83 3.85
N GLY A 63 -15.72 -6.35 4.73
CA GLY A 63 -16.34 -7.67 4.56
C GLY A 63 -17.21 -7.79 3.30
N ASN A 64 -17.86 -8.92 3.15
CA ASN A 64 -18.70 -9.19 1.97
C ASN A 64 -19.85 -8.19 1.86
N PHE A 65 -20.25 -7.90 0.62
CA PHE A 65 -21.52 -7.25 0.36
C PHE A 65 -22.66 -8.11 0.90
N LEU A 66 -23.68 -7.46 1.47
CA LEU A 66 -24.91 -8.11 1.87
C LEU A 66 -25.93 -8.03 0.75
N SER A 67 -26.79 -9.04 0.64
CA SER A 67 -27.89 -9.04 -0.32
C SER A 67 -28.89 -7.92 0.01
N ILE A 68 -29.40 -7.26 -1.03
CA ILE A 68 -30.47 -6.26 -0.91
C ILE A 68 -31.86 -6.90 -0.74
N HIS A 69 -31.99 -8.22 -0.97
CA HIS A 69 -33.28 -8.88 -0.87
C HIS A 69 -33.66 -9.09 0.60
N PRO A 70 -34.84 -8.62 1.05
CA PRO A 70 -35.22 -8.65 2.46
C PRO A 70 -35.21 -10.06 3.06
N ASP A 71 -35.65 -11.04 2.29
CA ASP A 71 -35.77 -12.45 2.71
C ASP A 71 -34.53 -13.30 2.38
N SER A 72 -33.41 -12.68 1.98
CA SER A 72 -32.19 -13.45 1.71
C SER A 72 -31.67 -14.11 2.99
N ASP A 73 -31.16 -15.35 2.86
CA ASP A 73 -30.59 -16.07 4.00
C ASP A 73 -29.39 -15.34 4.64
N GLU A 74 -28.67 -14.54 3.86
CA GLU A 74 -27.55 -13.70 4.34
C GLU A 74 -28.00 -12.56 5.27
N ASN A 75 -29.28 -12.19 5.23
CA ASN A 75 -29.87 -11.13 6.06
C ASN A 75 -30.64 -11.69 7.27
N ARG A 76 -30.71 -13.01 7.43
CA ARG A 76 -31.41 -13.65 8.56
C ARG A 76 -30.49 -13.59 9.78
N LEU A 77 -30.94 -12.85 10.81
CA LEU A 77 -30.26 -12.68 12.09
C LEU A 77 -30.18 -13.98 12.90
#